data_AF-A0A914YXG5-F1
#
_entry.id   AF-A0A914YXG5-F1
#
_cell.length_a   1.000
_cell.length_b   1.000
_cell.length_c   1.000
_cell.angle_alpha   90.00
_cell.angle_beta   90.00
_cell.angle_gamma   90.00
#
_symmetry.space_group_name_H-M   'P 1'
#
loop_
_entity.id
_entity.type
_entity.pdbx_description
1 polymer ?
#
loop_
_entity_poly.entity_id
_entity_poly.type
_entity_poly.pdbx_seq_one_letter_code
_entity_poly.pdbx_strand_id
1 'polypeptide(L)'
;MSKGPQYQQEMPPPGGYRKFNWERTYPKVLWRPGVIIPGLVGCAVFGVYQAYYQKKHRQTQKFEDRDILNAMEPFISAERDREWLRLLKKNREIENELMKDVPGWKTGTWFGEPVYYTLGEKWWDPAQLEIFAHSPRKSQMDEMLFHHHSEYSAPKFYDKWIPEVLGRYIW
;
A
#
# COMPACT_ATOMS: atom_id res chain seq x y z
N MET A 1 -55.34 -55.70 -72.60
CA MET A 1 -55.22 -54.28 -72.24
C MET A 1 -53.75 -53.95 -72.02
N SER A 2 -53.32 -52.78 -72.48
CA SER A 2 -51.96 -52.35 -72.81
C SER A 2 -50.91 -52.46 -71.68
N LYS A 3 -49.69 -52.87 -72.03
CA LYS A 3 -48.47 -52.64 -71.21
C LYS A 3 -48.42 -51.15 -70.85
N GLY A 4 -48.43 -50.85 -69.55
CA GLY A 4 -48.32 -49.49 -69.03
C GLY A 4 -46.99 -48.82 -69.40
N PRO A 5 -46.92 -47.48 -69.32
CA PRO A 5 -45.78 -46.70 -69.82
C PRO A 5 -44.44 -47.08 -69.17
N GLN A 6 -43.37 -47.08 -69.96
CA GLN A 6 -41.99 -47.38 -69.57
C GLN A 6 -41.27 -46.18 -68.92
N TYR A 7 -41.96 -45.46 -68.04
CA TYR A 7 -41.32 -44.43 -67.22
C TYR A 7 -41.89 -44.50 -65.81
N GLN A 8 -40.99 -44.58 -64.84
CA GLN A 8 -41.36 -44.56 -63.42
C GLN A 8 -41.36 -43.10 -62.99
N GLN A 9 -42.55 -42.53 -62.84
CA GLN A 9 -42.70 -41.18 -62.31
C GLN A 9 -42.44 -41.22 -60.80
N GLU A 10 -41.58 -40.34 -60.31
CA GLU A 10 -41.40 -40.13 -58.86
C GLU A 10 -42.71 -39.59 -58.30
N MET A 11 -43.33 -40.37 -57.42
CA MET A 11 -44.57 -40.03 -56.74
C MET A 11 -44.31 -39.95 -55.23
N PRO A 12 -45.05 -39.10 -54.49
CA PRO A 12 -45.01 -39.16 -53.04
C PRO A 12 -45.39 -40.57 -52.57
N PRO A 13 -44.79 -41.07 -51.48
CA PRO A 13 -45.09 -42.39 -50.96
C PRO A 13 -46.60 -42.51 -50.66
N PRO A 14 -47.18 -43.71 -50.82
CA PRO A 14 -48.58 -43.94 -50.50
C PRO A 14 -48.81 -43.64 -49.01
N GLY A 15 -49.57 -42.58 -48.70
CA GLY A 15 -49.74 -42.03 -47.36
C GLY A 15 -49.22 -40.60 -47.16
N GLY A 16 -48.52 -40.04 -48.15
CA GLY A 16 -47.99 -38.68 -48.12
C GLY A 16 -46.73 -38.51 -47.26
N TYR A 17 -46.10 -37.34 -47.36
CA TYR A 17 -44.93 -37.01 -46.54
C TYR A 17 -45.33 -36.69 -45.10
N ARG A 18 -44.38 -36.81 -44.17
CA ARG A 18 -44.58 -36.40 -42.78
C ARG A 18 -44.98 -34.93 -42.73
N LYS A 19 -45.94 -34.61 -41.86
CA LYS A 19 -46.33 -33.22 -41.56
C LYS A 19 -45.09 -32.42 -41.13
N PHE A 20 -44.75 -31.41 -41.91
CA PHE A 20 -43.66 -30.49 -41.62
C PHE A 20 -44.17 -29.40 -40.67
N ASN A 21 -43.44 -29.17 -39.57
CA ASN A 21 -43.75 -28.04 -38.71
C ASN A 21 -43.16 -26.78 -39.35
N TRP A 22 -44.05 -25.94 -39.88
CA TRP A 22 -43.69 -24.64 -40.46
C TRP A 22 -43.77 -23.51 -39.44
N GLU A 23 -44.29 -23.78 -38.23
CA GLU A 23 -44.39 -22.79 -37.16
C GLU A 23 -43.02 -22.54 -36.51
N ARG A 24 -42.82 -21.29 -36.06
CA ARG A 24 -41.62 -20.92 -35.32
C ARG A 24 -41.67 -21.49 -33.90
N THR A 25 -40.83 -22.49 -33.63
CA THR A 25 -40.64 -23.03 -32.27
C THR A 25 -39.56 -22.28 -31.52
N TYR A 26 -39.91 -21.60 -30.43
CA TYR A 26 -38.93 -20.97 -29.54
C TYR A 26 -38.38 -21.97 -28.51
N PRO A 27 -37.06 -22.02 -28.29
CA PRO A 27 -36.48 -22.85 -27.24
C PRO A 27 -36.86 -22.30 -25.85
N LYS A 28 -37.09 -23.20 -24.89
CA LYS A 28 -37.31 -22.79 -23.49
C LYS A 28 -36.00 -22.24 -22.94
N VAL A 29 -35.99 -20.97 -22.55
CA VAL A 29 -34.83 -20.33 -21.90
C VAL A 29 -34.77 -20.77 -20.44
N LEU A 30 -33.62 -21.30 -20.03
CA LEU A 30 -33.33 -21.74 -18.65
C LEU A 30 -33.11 -20.54 -17.72
N TRP A 31 -32.44 -19.52 -18.23
CA TRP A 31 -32.11 -18.27 -17.52
C TRP A 31 -33.30 -17.31 -17.48
N ARG A 32 -34.30 -17.66 -16.69
CA ARG A 32 -35.45 -16.80 -16.43
C ARG A 32 -35.14 -15.84 -15.28
N PRO A 33 -35.78 -14.65 -15.21
CA PRO A 33 -35.60 -13.73 -14.09
C PRO A 33 -35.81 -14.39 -12.72
N GLY A 34 -36.78 -15.32 -12.62
CA GLY A 34 -37.04 -16.07 -11.38
C GLY A 34 -35.91 -17.01 -10.93
N VAL A 35 -34.95 -17.36 -11.79
CA VAL A 35 -33.77 -18.18 -11.44
C VAL A 35 -32.54 -17.29 -11.25
N ILE A 36 -32.37 -16.28 -12.10
CA ILE A 36 -31.20 -15.38 -12.06
C ILE A 36 -31.22 -14.52 -10.81
N ILE A 37 -32.35 -13.90 -10.46
CA ILE A 37 -32.46 -12.97 -9.34
C ILE A 37 -32.08 -13.65 -8.01
N PRO A 38 -32.66 -14.80 -7.61
CA PRO A 38 -32.26 -15.46 -6.36
C PRO A 38 -30.81 -15.97 -6.40
N GLY A 39 -30.33 -16.44 -7.56
CA GLY A 39 -28.92 -16.82 -7.70
C GLY A 39 -27.97 -15.65 -7.44
N LEU A 40 -28.26 -14.48 -8.01
CA LEU A 40 -27.48 -13.27 -7.81
C LEU A 40 -27.54 -12.80 -6.35
N VAL A 41 -28.73 -12.80 -5.74
CA VAL A 41 -28.92 -12.44 -4.33
C VAL A 41 -28.14 -13.41 -3.42
N GLY A 42 -28.17 -14.71 -3.70
CA GLY A 42 -27.40 -15.72 -2.96
C GLY A 42 -25.89 -15.47 -3.03
N CYS A 43 -25.36 -15.21 -4.23
CA CYS A 43 -23.96 -14.84 -4.42
C CYS A 43 -23.60 -13.54 -3.68
N ALA A 44 -24.47 -12.53 -3.72
CA ALA A 44 -24.25 -11.26 -3.04
C ALA A 44 -24.21 -11.43 -1.51
N VAL A 45 -25.17 -12.16 -0.94
CA VAL A 45 -25.22 -12.45 0.52
C VAL A 45 -23.97 -13.22 0.95
N PHE A 46 -23.56 -14.24 0.19
CA PHE A 46 -22.33 -14.97 0.46
C PHE A 46 -21.08 -14.08 0.37
N GLY A 47 -21.02 -13.19 -0.62
CA GLY A 47 -19.94 -12.21 -0.75
C GLY A 47 -19.83 -11.27 0.46
N VAL A 48 -20.97 -10.76 0.95
CA VAL A 48 -21.00 -9.90 2.15
C VAL A 48 -20.56 -10.68 3.39
N TYR A 49 -21.02 -11.92 3.55
CA TYR A 49 -20.60 -12.79 4.65
C TYR A 49 -19.09 -13.03 4.64
N GLN A 50 -18.53 -13.39 3.49
CA GLN A 50 -17.09 -13.62 3.33
C GLN A 50 -16.29 -12.33 3.59
N ALA A 51 -16.76 -11.19 3.09
CA ALA A 51 -16.13 -9.90 3.32
C ALA A 51 -16.08 -9.54 4.83
N TYR A 52 -17.17 -9.81 5.56
CA TYR A 52 -17.23 -9.60 7.00
C TYR A 52 -16.26 -10.52 7.76
N TYR A 53 -16.22 -11.80 7.41
CA TYR A 53 -15.27 -12.76 7.99
C TYR A 53 -13.82 -12.32 7.77
N GLN A 54 -13.49 -11.94 6.53
CA GLN A 54 -12.15 -11.45 6.17
C GLN A 54 -11.80 -10.14 6.87
N LYS A 55 -12.77 -9.23 7.06
CA LYS A 55 -12.57 -8.01 7.83
C LYS A 55 -12.20 -8.32 9.28
N LYS A 56 -12.89 -9.28 9.92
CA LYS A 56 -12.57 -9.71 11.28
C LYS A 56 -11.16 -10.29 11.36
N HIS A 57 -10.79 -11.15 10.43
CA HIS A 57 -9.44 -11.74 10.38
C HIS A 57 -8.33 -10.68 10.22
N ARG A 58 -8.50 -9.75 9.26
CA ARG A 58 -7.56 -8.62 9.09
C ARG A 58 -7.47 -7.74 10.33
N GLN A 59 -8.57 -7.56 11.06
CA GLN A 59 -8.55 -6.79 12.29
C GLN A 59 -7.72 -7.49 13.37
N THR A 60 -7.85 -8.81 13.52
CA THR A 60 -7.02 -9.61 14.43
C THR A 60 -5.54 -9.50 14.07
N GLN A 61 -5.17 -9.66 12.78
CA GLN A 61 -3.79 -9.47 12.33
C GLN A 61 -3.25 -8.08 12.66
N LYS A 62 -4.03 -7.03 12.43
CA LYS A 62 -3.64 -5.65 12.79
C LYS A 62 -3.47 -5.45 14.30
N PHE A 63 -4.23 -6.17 15.12
CA PHE A 63 -4.04 -6.14 16.57
C PHE A 63 -2.71 -6.80 16.94
N GLU A 64 -2.42 -7.97 16.39
CA GLU A 64 -1.13 -8.67 16.60
C GLU A 64 0.06 -7.79 16.18
N ASP A 65 0.00 -7.17 15.00
CA ASP A 65 1.05 -6.25 14.53
C ASP A 65 1.26 -5.06 15.47
N ARG A 66 0.17 -4.48 15.99
CA ARG A 66 0.23 -3.37 16.95
C ARG A 66 0.78 -3.80 18.29
N ASP A 67 0.41 -4.98 18.77
CA ASP A 67 0.91 -5.51 20.05
C ASP A 67 2.41 -5.77 19.97
N ILE A 68 2.90 -6.30 18.85
CA ILE A 68 4.33 -6.46 18.58
C ILE A 68 5.02 -5.09 18.54
N LEU A 69 4.44 -4.10 17.86
CA LEU A 69 5.01 -2.75 17.80
C LEU A 69 5.07 -2.10 19.19
N ASN A 70 4.00 -2.19 19.98
CA ASN A 70 3.96 -1.66 21.35
C ASN A 70 5.02 -2.31 22.25
N ALA A 71 5.27 -3.61 22.06
CA ALA A 71 6.32 -4.32 22.80
C ALA A 71 7.74 -3.84 22.41
N MET A 72 7.96 -3.45 21.14
CA MET A 72 9.25 -2.94 20.65
C MET A 72 9.44 -1.44 20.84
N GLU A 73 8.35 -0.67 20.94
CA GLU A 73 8.34 0.79 21.09
C GLU A 73 9.31 1.36 22.14
N PRO A 74 9.42 0.80 23.37
CA PRO A 74 10.36 1.33 24.35
C PRO A 74 11.83 1.19 23.93
N PHE A 75 12.19 0.13 23.19
CA PHE A 75 13.54 -0.06 22.69
C PHE A 75 13.86 0.93 21.57
N ILE A 76 12.97 1.03 20.58
CA ILE A 76 13.13 1.95 19.45
C ILE A 76 13.17 3.41 19.93
N SER A 77 12.31 3.77 20.89
CA SER A 77 12.29 5.10 21.48
C SER A 77 13.59 5.40 22.23
N ALA A 78 14.09 4.46 23.04
CA ALA A 78 15.34 4.65 23.77
C ALA A 78 16.56 4.76 22.84
N GLU A 79 16.61 3.99 21.75
CA GLU A 79 17.66 4.09 20.73
C GLU A 79 17.61 5.44 20.03
N ARG A 80 16.42 5.87 19.58
CA ARG A 80 16.19 7.19 18.98
C ARG A 80 16.61 8.32 19.90
N ASP A 81 16.19 8.29 21.17
CA ASP A 81 16.51 9.35 22.14
C ASP A 81 18.03 9.42 22.42
N ARG A 82 18.73 8.28 22.44
CA ARG A 82 20.19 8.25 22.60
C ARG A 82 20.91 8.88 21.41
N GLU A 83 20.53 8.52 20.18
CA GLU A 83 21.13 9.13 18.98
C GLU A 83 20.80 10.62 18.88
N TRP A 84 19.57 11.00 19.23
CA TRP A 84 19.15 12.39 19.28
C TRP A 84 20.00 13.24 20.22
N LEU A 85 20.19 12.79 21.46
CA LEU A 85 21.01 13.51 22.44
C LEU A 85 22.49 13.57 22.02
N ARG A 86 23.00 12.55 21.32
CA ARG A 86 24.36 12.58 20.76
C ARG A 86 24.51 13.66 19.69
N LEU A 87 23.54 13.79 18.79
CA LEU A 87 23.54 14.83 17.75
C LEU A 87 23.46 16.23 18.38
N LEU A 88 22.57 16.44 19.35
CA LEU A 88 22.46 17.73 20.04
C LEU A 88 23.72 18.08 20.82
N LYS A 89 24.35 17.10 21.48
CA LYS A 89 25.63 17.30 22.15
C LYS A 89 26.72 17.73 21.15
N LYS A 90 26.80 17.05 20.00
CA LYS A 90 27.75 17.40 18.94
C LYS A 90 27.54 18.81 18.39
N ASN A 91 26.30 19.21 18.14
CA ASN A 91 25.98 20.57 17.69
C ASN A 91 26.38 21.61 18.73
N ARG A 92 26.19 21.31 20.01
CA ARG A 92 26.59 22.19 21.11
C ARG A 92 28.11 22.33 21.23
N GLU A 93 28.85 21.25 21.00
CA GLU A 93 30.32 21.26 20.93
C GLU A 93 30.81 22.13 19.77
N ILE A 94 30.21 21.97 18.59
CA ILE A 94 30.52 22.81 17.41
C ILE A 94 30.18 24.28 17.67
N GLU A 95 29.03 24.57 18.29
CA GLU A 95 28.62 25.93 18.65
C GLU A 95 29.63 26.58 19.61
N ASN A 96 30.09 25.84 20.64
CA ASN A 96 31.11 26.32 21.58
C ASN A 96 32.43 26.65 20.87
N GLU A 97 32.88 25.80 19.95
CA GLU A 97 34.13 26.00 19.21
C GLU A 97 34.03 27.18 18.24
N LEU A 98 32.90 27.33 17.57
CA LEU A 98 32.66 28.38 16.57
C LEU A 98 32.45 29.76 17.20
N MET A 99 31.75 29.82 18.34
CA MET A 99 31.32 31.08 18.96
C MET A 99 32.23 31.57 20.09
N LYS A 100 33.35 30.88 20.37
CA LYS A 100 34.29 31.22 21.46
C LYS A 100 34.80 32.67 21.44
N ASP A 101 34.93 33.26 20.26
CA ASP A 101 35.53 34.58 20.06
C ASP A 101 34.46 35.71 20.03
N VAL A 102 33.17 35.37 20.16
CA VAL A 102 32.07 36.33 20.10
C VAL A 102 31.75 36.86 21.51
N PRO A 103 31.89 38.17 21.76
CA PRO A 103 31.66 38.72 23.09
C PRO A 103 30.17 38.61 23.49
N GLY A 104 29.91 38.09 24.69
CA GLY A 104 28.55 37.95 25.23
C GLY A 104 27.78 36.73 24.74
N TRP A 105 28.37 35.89 23.87
CA TRP A 105 27.73 34.64 23.47
C TRP A 105 27.74 33.63 24.62
N LYS A 106 26.58 33.00 24.85
CA LYS A 106 26.41 31.91 25.81
C LYS A 106 25.62 30.81 25.11
N THR A 107 26.26 29.66 24.95
CA THR A 107 25.76 28.52 24.18
C THR A 107 24.39 28.04 24.64
N GLY A 108 23.43 27.98 23.71
CA GLY A 108 22.03 27.63 23.98
C GLY A 108 21.16 28.77 24.55
N THR A 109 21.66 30.00 24.55
CA THR A 109 20.90 31.22 24.85
C THR A 109 21.14 32.26 23.76
N TRP A 110 20.21 33.18 23.58
CA TRP A 110 20.40 34.31 22.67
C TRP A 110 21.16 35.42 23.39
N PHE A 111 22.49 35.44 23.28
CA PHE A 111 23.37 36.42 23.97
C PHE A 111 23.09 36.53 25.49
N GLY A 112 22.76 35.42 26.14
CA GLY A 112 22.44 35.35 27.56
C GLY A 112 20.95 35.44 27.90
N GLU A 113 20.08 35.72 26.94
CA GLU A 113 18.63 35.63 27.10
C GLU A 113 18.10 34.23 26.74
N PRO A 114 17.14 33.68 27.50
CA PRO A 114 16.52 32.41 27.14
C PRO A 114 15.71 32.56 25.84
N VAL A 115 15.84 31.60 24.93
CA VAL A 115 15.11 31.58 23.64
C VAL A 115 13.59 31.51 23.87
N TYR A 116 13.16 30.80 24.91
CA TYR A 116 11.74 30.65 25.27
C TYR A 116 11.48 31.17 26.68
N TYR A 117 10.72 32.25 26.81
CA TYR A 117 10.37 32.83 28.11
C TYR A 117 9.27 32.05 28.86
N THR A 118 8.37 31.36 28.15
CA THR A 118 7.18 30.71 28.73
C THR A 118 7.42 29.27 29.18
N LEU A 119 8.55 28.68 28.80
CA LEU A 119 8.78 27.24 28.90
C LEU A 119 9.24 26.81 30.31
N GLY A 120 9.90 27.70 31.05
CA GLY A 120 10.47 27.42 32.37
C GLY A 120 11.56 26.33 32.30
N GLU A 121 11.45 25.30 33.15
CA GLU A 121 12.39 24.17 33.22
C GLU A 121 12.05 23.00 32.29
N LYS A 122 11.03 23.14 31.43
CA LYS A 122 10.61 22.05 30.54
C LYS A 122 11.61 21.85 29.41
N TRP A 123 11.62 20.64 28.84
CA TRP A 123 12.34 20.36 27.61
C TRP A 123 11.59 20.94 26.41
N TRP A 124 12.35 21.49 25.45
CA TRP A 124 11.85 21.88 24.13
C TRP A 124 12.47 20.95 23.09
N ASP A 125 11.64 20.40 22.21
CA ASP A 125 12.14 19.60 21.10
C ASP A 125 12.60 20.50 19.94
N PRO A 126 13.90 20.50 19.60
CA PRO A 126 14.43 21.36 18.56
C PRO A 126 13.83 21.03 17.18
N ALA A 127 13.72 22.05 16.34
CA ALA A 127 13.20 21.88 14.99
C ALA A 127 14.22 21.13 14.12
N GLN A 128 13.77 20.30 13.18
CA GLN A 128 14.65 19.46 12.34
C GLN A 128 15.86 20.18 11.71
N LEU A 129 15.68 21.44 11.32
CA LEU A 129 16.74 22.29 10.76
C LEU A 129 17.87 22.56 11.77
N GLU A 130 17.57 22.60 13.06
CA GLU A 130 18.52 22.87 14.14
C GLU A 130 19.38 21.64 14.45
N ILE A 131 18.82 20.43 14.39
CA ILE A 131 19.57 19.18 14.58
C ILE A 131 20.48 18.91 13.39
N PHE A 132 19.95 19.09 12.17
CA PHE A 132 20.67 18.80 10.94
C PHE A 132 21.42 20.00 10.36
N ALA A 133 21.63 21.07 11.14
CA ALA A 133 22.26 22.31 10.67
C ALA A 133 23.66 22.08 10.06
N HIS A 134 24.41 21.10 10.59
CA HIS A 134 25.76 20.75 10.14
C HIS A 134 25.80 19.50 9.25
N SER A 135 24.66 18.91 8.94
CA SER A 135 24.55 17.71 8.09
C SER A 135 24.26 18.08 6.64
N PRO A 136 24.73 17.30 5.66
CA PRO A 136 24.36 17.53 4.27
C PRO A 136 22.85 17.29 4.09
N ARG A 137 22.22 18.05 3.17
CA ARG A 137 20.79 17.98 2.89
C ARG A 137 20.30 16.54 2.61
N LYS A 138 21.11 15.69 1.97
CA LYS A 138 20.75 14.29 1.71
C LYS A 138 20.54 13.52 3.02
N SER A 139 21.52 13.54 3.93
CA SER A 139 21.42 12.88 5.25
C SER A 139 20.26 13.42 6.07
N GLN A 140 20.00 14.73 6.00
CA GLN A 140 18.80 15.31 6.61
C GLN A 140 17.52 14.64 6.06
N MET A 141 17.37 14.52 4.74
CA MET A 141 16.17 13.93 4.14
C MET A 141 16.02 12.43 4.44
N ASP A 142 17.12 11.69 4.45
CA ASP A 142 17.15 10.25 4.69
C ASP A 142 16.75 9.93 6.15
N GLU A 143 17.31 10.66 7.12
CA GLU A 143 17.03 10.47 8.56
C GLU A 143 15.69 11.07 8.98
N MET A 144 15.24 12.17 8.35
CA MET A 144 14.02 12.92 8.70
C MET A 144 12.76 12.07 8.64
N LEU A 145 12.65 11.19 7.64
CA LEU A 145 11.38 10.55 7.35
C LEU A 145 11.26 9.14 7.94
N PHE A 146 12.31 8.64 8.60
CA PHE A 146 12.44 7.23 9.00
C PHE A 146 11.91 6.30 7.88
N HIS A 147 12.09 6.72 6.63
CA HIS A 147 11.65 5.95 5.48
C HIS A 147 12.58 4.76 5.41
N HIS A 148 12.04 3.60 5.05
CA HIS A 148 12.83 2.40 4.84
C HIS A 148 14.04 2.77 3.98
N HIS A 149 15.22 2.79 4.60
CA HIS A 149 16.43 3.06 3.85
C HIS A 149 16.51 1.91 2.84
N SER A 150 16.75 2.23 1.58
CA SER A 150 16.83 1.24 0.51
C SER A 150 17.83 0.13 0.86
N GLU A 151 18.84 0.46 1.67
CA GLU A 151 19.87 -0.41 2.23
C GLU A 151 19.31 -1.56 3.09
N TYR A 152 18.20 -1.37 3.79
CA TYR A 152 17.55 -2.43 4.59
C TYR A 152 16.55 -3.25 3.79
N SER A 153 16.19 -2.80 2.57
CA SER A 153 15.28 -3.55 1.72
C SER A 153 16.02 -4.72 1.06
N ALA A 154 15.37 -5.88 1.01
CA ALA A 154 15.91 -7.02 0.26
C ALA A 154 16.24 -6.58 -1.19
N PRO A 155 17.30 -7.13 -1.80
CA PRO A 155 17.75 -6.70 -3.13
C PRO A 155 16.57 -6.74 -4.10
N LYS A 156 16.24 -5.56 -4.64
CA LYS A 156 15.10 -5.41 -5.54
C LYS A 156 15.48 -6.05 -6.87
N PHE A 157 14.48 -6.59 -7.58
CA PHE A 157 14.74 -7.31 -8.84
C PHE A 157 15.48 -6.47 -9.89
N TYR A 158 15.38 -5.14 -9.80
CA TYR A 158 16.03 -4.18 -10.70
C TYR A 158 17.43 -3.75 -10.28
N ASP A 159 17.88 -4.03 -9.05
CA ASP A 159 19.23 -3.62 -8.58
C ASP A 159 20.34 -4.32 -9.38
N LYS A 160 20.06 -5.50 -9.95
CA LYS A 160 20.96 -6.22 -10.87
C LYS A 160 21.27 -5.45 -12.15
N TRP A 161 20.38 -4.56 -12.57
CA TRP A 161 20.43 -3.92 -13.89
C TRP A 161 20.83 -2.45 -13.82
N ILE A 162 20.83 -1.85 -12.63
CA ILE A 162 21.23 -0.46 -12.42
C ILE A 162 22.72 -0.43 -12.06
N PRO A 163 23.57 0.26 -12.84
CA PRO A 163 24.97 0.45 -12.47
C PRO A 163 25.09 1.13 -11.10
N GLU A 164 26.02 0.68 -10.24
CA GLU A 164 26.21 1.22 -8.88
C GLU A 164 26.37 2.74 -8.84
N VAL A 165 26.96 3.32 -9.89
CA VAL A 165 27.15 4.76 -10.02
C VAL A 165 25.82 5.51 -10.09
N LEU A 166 24.82 4.96 -10.79
CA LEU A 166 23.48 5.52 -10.91
C LEU A 166 22.64 5.26 -9.65
N GLY A 167 22.82 4.10 -9.01
CA GLY A 167 22.09 3.72 -7.80
C GLY A 167 22.21 4.75 -6.67
N ARG A 168 23.40 5.32 -6.46
CA ARG A 168 23.67 6.33 -5.40
C ARG A 168 22.87 7.63 -5.49
N TYR A 169 22.32 7.94 -6.67
CA TYR A 169 21.56 9.16 -6.91
C TYR A 169 20.04 8.92 -6.99
N ILE A 170 19.63 7.69 -7.31
CA ILE A 170 18.21 7.32 -7.43
C ILE A 170 17.63 6.98 -6.06
N TRP A 171 18.47 6.42 -5.18
CA TRP A 171 18.09 5.96 -3.84
C TRP A 171 18.96 6.56 -2.73
#